data_AF-A0A497BDA6-F1
#
_entry.id   AF-A0A497BDA6-F1
#
_cell.length_a   1.000
_cell.length_b   1.000
_cell.length_c   1.000
_cell.angle_alpha   90.00
_cell.angle_beta   90.00
_cell.angle_gamma   90.00
#
_symmetry.space_group_name_H-M   'P 1'
#
loop_
_entity.id
_entity.type
_entity.pdbx_description
1 polymer ?
#
loop_
_entity_poly.entity_id
_entity_poly.type
_entity_poly.pdbx_seq_one_letter_code
_entity_poly.pdbx_strand_id
1 'polypeptide(L)'
;MWLVVALVGIVAVVTAVTYHPPAPIYAATLRFNVGLLPVPPAGADYTYNPLDTWMASEYLMDDLASAVRGGAFAAAVQDRLGADAPHLAGAFGAATEHRVLTVSITWGDAAQLADIANATVAVLWRTAAISSARWVMPVPSCA
;
A
#
# COMPACT_ATOMS: atom_id res chain seq x y z
N MET A 1 29.32 26.88 -41.41
CA MET A 1 29.13 26.91 -39.95
C MET A 1 27.97 27.80 -39.47
N TRP A 2 27.58 28.85 -40.19
CA TRP A 2 26.44 29.72 -39.82
C TRP A 2 25.09 28.99 -39.76
N LEU A 3 24.83 28.03 -40.66
CA LEU A 3 23.62 27.19 -40.65
C LEU A 3 23.48 26.39 -39.36
N VAL A 4 24.60 25.92 -38.80
CA VAL A 4 24.60 25.16 -37.54
C VAL A 4 24.20 26.08 -36.38
N VAL A 5 24.76 27.29 -36.34
CA VAL A 5 24.42 28.29 -35.31
C VAL A 5 22.95 28.71 -35.43
N ALA A 6 22.48 28.96 -36.64
CA ALA A 6 21.07 29.31 -36.89
C ALA A 6 20.11 28.20 -36.46
N LEU A 7 20.44 26.94 -36.78
CA LEU A 7 19.62 25.79 -36.40
C LEU A 7 19.58 25.61 -34.88
N VAL A 8 20.71 25.69 -34.19
CA VAL A 8 20.77 25.61 -32.72
C VAL A 8 19.97 26.74 -32.07
N GLY A 9 20.07 27.96 -32.61
CA GLY A 9 19.27 29.09 -32.14
C GLY A 9 17.77 28.87 -32.30
N ILE A 10 17.33 28.37 -33.46
CA ILE A 10 15.92 28.04 -33.71
C ILE A 10 15.44 26.96 -32.74
N VAL A 11 16.19 25.86 -32.58
CA VAL A 11 15.82 24.78 -31.66
C VAL A 11 15.75 25.28 -30.22
N ALA A 12 16.69 26.11 -29.77
CA ALA A 12 16.69 26.69 -28.44
C ALA A 12 15.44 27.57 -28.21
N VAL A 13 15.08 28.42 -29.17
CA VAL A 13 13.88 29.27 -29.07
C VAL A 13 12.61 28.43 -29.09
N VAL A 14 12.48 27.48 -30.01
CA VAL A 14 11.31 26.59 -30.08
C VAL A 14 11.16 25.79 -28.79
N THR A 15 12.27 25.30 -28.23
CA THR A 15 12.25 24.57 -26.96
C THR A 15 11.84 25.49 -25.81
N ALA A 16 12.40 26.70 -25.70
CA ALA A 16 12.03 27.64 -24.65
C ALA A 16 10.56 28.07 -24.70
N VAL A 17 9.96 28.14 -25.90
CA VAL A 17 8.54 28.52 -26.08
C VAL A 17 7.60 27.33 -25.86
N THR A 18 8.01 26.11 -26.19
CA THR A 18 7.13 24.92 -26.10
C THR A 18 7.31 24.11 -24.83
N TYR A 19 8.43 24.27 -24.12
CA TYR A 19 8.74 23.50 -22.92
C TYR A 19 7.80 23.86 -21.77
N HIS A 20 7.00 22.89 -21.34
CA HIS A 20 6.22 22.95 -20.12
C HIS A 20 6.86 22.01 -19.11
N PRO A 21 7.30 22.50 -17.94
CA PRO A 21 7.85 21.62 -16.92
C PRO A 21 6.77 20.65 -16.44
N PRO A 22 7.10 19.36 -16.24
CA PRO A 22 6.14 18.38 -15.73
C PRO A 22 5.70 18.77 -14.31
N ALA A 23 4.44 18.49 -13.99
CA ALA A 23 3.92 18.70 -12.64
C ALA A 23 4.74 17.87 -11.63
N PRO A 24 5.03 18.42 -10.43
CA PRO A 24 5.75 17.69 -9.41
C PRO A 24 4.95 16.47 -8.95
N ILE A 25 5.65 15.35 -8.74
CA ILE A 25 5.10 14.12 -8.18
C ILE A 25 5.83 13.83 -6.88
N TYR A 26 5.07 13.60 -5.83
CA TYR A 26 5.53 13.23 -4.50
C TYR A 26 5.32 11.74 -4.28
N ALA A 27 6.17 11.13 -3.46
CA ALA A 27 6.06 9.72 -3.10
C ALA A 27 6.22 9.50 -1.60
N ALA A 28 5.38 8.65 -1.03
CA ALA A 28 5.48 8.18 0.35
C ALA A 28 5.67 6.65 0.35
N THR A 29 6.54 6.17 1.23
CA THR A 29 6.83 4.73 1.37
C THR A 29 6.57 4.31 2.80
N LEU A 30 5.71 3.30 2.97
CA LEU A 30 5.36 2.71 4.25
C LEU A 30 5.84 1.25 4.28
N ARG A 31 6.44 0.82 5.39
CA ARG A 31 6.95 -0.54 5.58
C ARG A 31 6.30 -1.18 6.78
N PHE A 32 5.67 -2.34 6.56
CA PHE A 32 4.95 -3.09 7.58
C PHE A 32 5.57 -4.46 7.78
N ASN A 33 5.74 -4.86 9.05
CA ASN A 33 6.00 -6.24 9.43
C ASN A 33 4.66 -6.85 9.86
N VAL A 34 4.24 -7.92 9.20
CA VAL A 34 3.05 -8.69 9.57
C VAL A 34 3.54 -10.04 10.07
N GLY A 35 2.99 -10.48 11.19
CA GLY A 35 3.28 -11.78 11.77
C GLY A 35 2.01 -12.41 12.27
N LEU A 36 1.93 -13.73 12.20
CA LEU A 36 0.91 -14.51 12.86
C LEU A 36 1.39 -14.86 14.27
N LEU A 37 0.52 -14.69 15.26
CA LEU A 37 0.76 -15.23 16.60
C LEU A 37 0.40 -16.72 16.58
N PRO A 38 1.30 -17.64 16.97
CA PRO A 38 0.93 -19.04 17.12
C PRO A 38 -0.10 -19.19 18.24
N VAL A 39 -1.32 -19.60 17.91
CA VAL A 39 -2.35 -19.97 18.89
C VAL A 39 -2.49 -21.49 18.85
N PRO A 40 -2.06 -22.22 19.90
CA PRO A 40 -2.33 -23.65 19.98
C PRO A 40 -3.85 -23.86 20.11
N PRO A 41 -4.47 -24.74 19.32
CA PRO A 41 -5.86 -25.13 19.54
C PRO A 41 -6.00 -25.77 20.93
N ALA A 42 -7.04 -25.41 21.67
CA ALA A 42 -7.32 -26.06 22.96
C ALA A 42 -7.58 -27.56 22.73
N GLY A 43 -6.70 -28.43 23.23
CA GLY A 43 -6.85 -29.88 23.15
C GLY A 43 -6.18 -30.56 21.94
N ALA A 44 -5.24 -29.91 21.24
CA ALA A 44 -4.49 -30.57 20.18
C ALA A 44 -3.37 -31.48 20.74
N ASP A 45 -3.47 -32.79 20.52
CA ASP A 45 -2.42 -33.81 20.78
C ASP A 45 -1.29 -33.80 19.73
N TYR A 46 -1.28 -32.82 18.83
CA TYR A 46 -0.30 -32.72 17.74
C TYR A 46 0.62 -31.51 17.96
N THR A 47 1.93 -31.77 18.01
CA THR A 47 2.95 -30.72 18.00
C THR A 47 2.92 -30.03 16.64
N TYR A 48 2.49 -28.77 16.62
CA TYR A 48 2.47 -27.96 15.42
C TYR A 48 3.89 -27.83 14.85
N ASN A 49 4.09 -28.13 13.57
CA ASN A 49 5.39 -27.95 12.92
C ASN A 49 5.60 -26.44 12.65
N PRO A 50 6.58 -25.78 13.27
CA PRO A 50 6.81 -24.35 13.07
C PRO A 50 7.11 -23.98 11.60
N LEU A 51 7.49 -24.95 10.77
CA LEU A 51 7.67 -24.76 9.32
C LEU A 51 6.35 -24.38 8.61
N ASP A 52 5.21 -24.91 9.05
CA ASP A 52 3.90 -24.66 8.43
C ASP A 52 3.39 -23.24 8.75
N THR A 53 3.66 -22.73 9.96
CA THR A 53 3.36 -21.32 10.33
C THR A 53 4.19 -20.36 9.48
N TRP A 54 5.45 -20.73 9.23
CA TRP A 54 6.37 -19.90 8.48
C TRP A 54 5.96 -19.78 7.00
N MET A 55 5.65 -20.91 6.32
CA MET A 55 5.15 -20.87 4.94
C MET A 55 3.79 -20.16 4.82
N ALA A 56 2.88 -20.37 5.76
CA ALA A 56 1.58 -19.69 5.75
C ALA A 56 1.73 -18.15 5.86
N SER A 57 2.72 -17.68 6.62
CA SER A 57 3.01 -16.24 6.74
C SER A 57 3.56 -15.64 5.45
N GLU A 58 4.30 -16.43 4.65
CA GLU A 58 4.84 -16.00 3.36
C GLU A 58 3.71 -15.79 2.32
N TYR A 59 2.79 -16.75 2.18
CA TYR A 59 1.66 -16.60 1.26
C TYR A 59 0.69 -15.48 1.68
N LEU A 60 0.45 -15.33 2.98
CA LEU A 60 -0.38 -14.23 3.50
C LEU A 60 0.14 -12.85 3.13
N MET A 61 1.46 -12.68 3.06
CA MET A 61 2.09 -11.42 2.70
C MET A 61 1.97 -11.11 1.21
N ASP A 62 2.08 -12.12 0.35
CA ASP A 62 1.89 -11.96 -1.09
C ASP A 62 0.42 -11.62 -1.42
N ASP A 63 -0.51 -12.33 -0.80
CA ASP A 63 -1.95 -12.04 -0.92
C ASP A 63 -2.27 -10.62 -0.42
N LEU A 64 -1.67 -10.19 0.70
CA LEU A 64 -1.84 -8.84 1.22
C LEU A 64 -1.27 -7.78 0.27
N ALA A 65 -0.11 -8.03 -0.35
CA ALA A 65 0.45 -7.13 -1.36
C ALA A 65 -0.45 -7.02 -2.58
N SER A 66 -1.04 -8.14 -3.02
CA SER A 66 -2.03 -8.14 -4.11
C SER A 66 -3.29 -7.35 -3.74
N ALA A 67 -3.77 -7.49 -2.50
CA ALA A 67 -4.94 -6.79 -1.99
C ALA A 67 -4.73 -5.27 -1.90
N VAL A 68 -3.57 -4.82 -1.44
CA VAL A 68 -3.21 -3.38 -1.37
C VAL A 68 -3.12 -2.76 -2.76
N ARG A 69 -2.66 -3.51 -3.78
CA ARG A 69 -2.64 -3.06 -5.18
C ARG A 69 -4.04 -3.00 -5.80
N GLY A 70 -5.00 -3.70 -5.21
CA GLY A 70 -6.37 -3.78 -5.69
C GLY A 70 -7.19 -2.50 -5.46
N GLY A 71 -8.16 -2.25 -6.34
CA GLY A 71 -9.05 -1.09 -6.25
C GLY A 71 -9.91 -1.04 -4.98
N ALA A 72 -10.21 -2.20 -4.38
CA ALA A 72 -10.97 -2.26 -3.12
C ALA A 72 -10.23 -1.62 -1.95
N PHE A 73 -8.90 -1.75 -1.89
CA PHE A 73 -8.10 -1.08 -0.87
C PHE A 73 -8.09 0.43 -1.08
N ALA A 74 -7.90 0.89 -2.31
CA ALA A 74 -7.98 2.31 -2.65
C ALA A 74 -9.34 2.92 -2.29
N ALA A 75 -10.43 2.19 -2.54
CA ALA A 75 -11.79 2.61 -2.14
C ALA A 75 -11.92 2.71 -0.61
N ALA A 76 -11.42 1.74 0.15
CA ALA A 76 -11.47 1.79 1.62
C ALA A 76 -10.66 2.98 2.20
N VAL A 77 -9.54 3.35 1.57
CA VAL A 77 -8.78 4.55 1.94
C VAL A 77 -9.54 5.83 1.56
N GLN A 78 -10.19 5.86 0.40
CA GLN A 78 -11.01 6.98 -0.03
C GLN A 78 -12.22 7.18 0.91
N ASP A 79 -12.92 6.12 1.28
CA ASP A 79 -14.03 6.15 2.24
C ASP A 79 -13.59 6.70 3.60
N ARG A 80 -12.35 6.40 4.01
CA ARG A 80 -11.75 6.93 5.24
C ARG A 80 -11.47 8.42 5.14
N LEU A 81 -11.02 8.91 3.99
CA LEU A 81 -10.75 10.33 3.73
C LEU A 81 -12.04 11.15 3.61
N GLY A 82 -13.13 10.53 3.16
CA GLY A 82 -14.45 11.13 3.06
C GLY A 82 -14.93 11.33 1.62
N ALA A 83 -16.17 11.80 1.46
CA ALA A 83 -16.83 11.88 0.16
C ALA A 83 -16.17 12.85 -0.83
N ASP A 84 -15.47 13.87 -0.34
CA ASP A 84 -14.77 14.87 -1.16
C ASP A 84 -13.33 14.44 -1.52
N ALA A 85 -12.92 13.23 -1.12
CA ALA A 85 -11.58 12.73 -1.39
C ALA A 85 -11.40 12.44 -2.90
N PRO A 86 -10.24 12.81 -3.47
CA PRO A 86 -9.93 12.51 -4.86
C PRO A 86 -9.87 11.00 -5.10
N HIS A 87 -10.17 10.58 -6.33
CA HIS A 87 -10.09 9.16 -6.70
C HIS A 87 -8.64 8.65 -6.63
N LEU A 88 -8.42 7.63 -5.81
CA LEU A 88 -7.10 7.08 -5.53
C LEU A 88 -6.70 5.91 -6.45
N ALA A 89 -7.39 5.76 -7.58
CA ALA A 89 -7.14 4.66 -8.51
C ALA A 89 -5.71 4.74 -9.06
N GLY A 90 -4.94 3.66 -8.89
CA GLY A 90 -3.55 3.59 -9.34
C GLY A 90 -2.54 4.37 -8.51
N ALA A 91 -2.95 5.00 -7.40
CA ALA A 91 -2.06 5.74 -6.51
C ALA A 91 -1.15 4.82 -5.66
N PHE A 92 -1.53 3.54 -5.52
CA PHE A 92 -0.88 2.59 -4.63
C PHE A 92 -0.03 1.57 -5.40
N GLY A 93 1.21 1.40 -4.96
CA GLY A 93 2.07 0.27 -5.24
C GLY A 93 2.29 -0.57 -3.98
N ALA A 94 2.54 -1.86 -4.18
CA ALA A 94 2.86 -2.78 -3.10
C ALA A 94 3.91 -3.79 -3.56
N ALA A 95 4.86 -4.12 -2.71
CA ALA A 95 5.86 -5.16 -2.94
C ALA A 95 6.20 -5.86 -1.62
N THR A 96 6.50 -7.15 -1.69
CA THR A 96 6.94 -7.94 -0.54
C THR A 96 8.40 -8.31 -0.74
N GLU A 97 9.24 -7.98 0.24
CA GLU A 97 10.65 -8.39 0.25
C GLU A 97 10.95 -9.11 1.57
N HIS A 98 11.33 -10.39 1.46
CA HIS A 98 11.57 -11.37 2.55
C HIS A 98 10.38 -11.62 3.51
N ARG A 99 9.83 -10.57 4.14
CA ARG A 99 8.68 -10.58 5.07
C ARG A 99 8.25 -9.16 5.46
N VAL A 100 8.60 -8.19 4.61
CA VAL A 100 8.26 -6.78 4.81
C VAL A 100 7.37 -6.37 3.65
N LEU A 101 6.14 -5.99 3.97
CA LEU A 101 5.25 -5.36 3.01
C LEU A 101 5.67 -3.90 2.87
N THR A 102 6.07 -3.51 1.66
CA THR A 102 6.35 -2.13 1.30
C THR A 102 5.20 -1.60 0.47
N VAL A 103 4.53 -0.57 0.97
CA VAL A 103 3.47 0.16 0.26
C VAL A 103 4.04 1.48 -0.20
N SER A 104 3.95 1.77 -1.50
CA SER A 104 4.30 3.06 -2.08
C SER A 104 3.05 3.80 -2.50
N ILE A 105 3.05 5.11 -2.30
CA ILE A 105 1.96 6.00 -2.69
C ILE A 105 2.56 7.13 -3.51
N THR A 106 2.05 7.38 -4.71
CA THR A 106 2.47 8.51 -5.55
C THR A 106 1.33 9.50 -5.72
N TRP A 107 1.63 10.80 -5.57
CA TRP A 107 0.61 11.84 -5.63
C TRP A 107 1.14 13.18 -6.12
N GLY A 108 0.27 14.04 -6.64
CA GLY A 108 0.63 15.36 -7.17
C GLY A 108 0.77 16.47 -6.12
N ASP A 109 0.32 16.23 -4.89
CA ASP A 109 0.34 17.20 -3.79
C ASP A 109 0.89 16.61 -2.50
N ALA A 110 1.78 17.33 -1.82
CA ALA A 110 2.49 16.81 -0.64
C ALA A 110 1.61 16.75 0.62
N ALA A 111 0.67 17.69 0.81
CA ALA A 111 -0.21 17.70 1.97
C ALA A 111 -1.25 16.58 1.87
N GLN A 112 -1.87 16.44 0.69
CA GLN A 112 -2.78 15.34 0.41
C GLN A 112 -2.09 13.99 0.51
N LEU A 113 -0.84 13.86 0.06
CA LEU A 113 -0.06 12.63 0.21
C LEU A 113 0.10 12.22 1.69
N ALA A 114 0.34 13.18 2.58
CA ALA A 114 0.43 12.91 4.01
C ALA A 114 -0.90 12.42 4.59
N ASP A 115 -2.02 13.02 4.19
CA ASP A 115 -3.36 12.60 4.61
C ASP A 115 -3.70 11.20 4.09
N ILE A 116 -3.40 10.93 2.81
CA ILE A 116 -3.59 9.60 2.20
C ILE A 116 -2.72 8.56 2.92
N ALA A 117 -1.46 8.86 3.23
CA ALA A 117 -0.57 7.96 3.95
C ALA A 117 -1.10 7.65 5.37
N ASN A 118 -1.59 8.65 6.09
CA ASN A 118 -2.19 8.47 7.42
C ASN A 118 -3.48 7.64 7.36
N ALA A 119 -4.34 7.89 6.37
CA ALA A 119 -5.53 7.09 6.13
C ALA A 119 -5.20 5.63 5.78
N THR A 120 -4.16 5.40 4.97
CA THR A 120 -3.64 4.07 4.61
C THR A 120 -3.21 3.30 5.84
N VAL A 121 -2.44 3.91 6.74
CA VAL A 121 -2.04 3.32 8.02
C VAL A 121 -3.27 2.94 8.84
N ALA A 122 -4.25 3.85 8.97
CA ALA A 122 -5.46 3.59 9.75
C ALA A 122 -6.32 2.44 9.18
N VAL A 123 -6.42 2.32 7.85
CA VAL A 123 -7.12 1.21 7.19
C VAL A 123 -6.39 -0.11 7.45
N LEU A 124 -5.07 -0.15 7.32
CA LEU A 124 -4.27 -1.36 7.58
C LEU A 124 -4.37 -1.82 9.04
N TRP A 125 -4.32 -0.91 10.01
CA TRP A 125 -4.53 -1.24 11.42
C TRP A 125 -5.93 -1.81 11.70
N ARG A 126 -6.97 -1.25 11.07
CA ARG A 126 -8.34 -1.75 11.23
C ARG A 126 -8.48 -3.16 10.67
N THR A 127 -7.91 -3.46 9.51
CA THR A 127 -7.98 -4.79 8.88
C THR A 127 -7.23 -5.84 9.71
N ALA A 128 -6.08 -5.47 10.28
CA ALA A 128 -5.33 -6.33 11.19
C ALA A 128 -6.08 -6.61 12.52
N ALA A 129 -6.86 -5.65 13.03
CA ALA A 129 -7.67 -5.82 14.25
C ALA A 129 -8.98 -6.60 14.00
N ILE A 130 -9.55 -6.51 12.79
CA ILE A 130 -10.77 -7.26 12.44
C ILE A 130 -10.45 -8.75 12.23
N SER A 131 -9.26 -9.08 11.71
CA SER A 131 -8.86 -10.48 11.59
C SER A 131 -8.70 -11.15 12.97
N SER A 132 -8.18 -10.45 13.98
CA SER A 132 -8.10 -11.00 15.34
C SER A 132 -9.48 -11.11 16.02
N ALA A 133 -10.38 -10.15 15.78
CA ALA A 133 -11.71 -10.15 16.38
C ALA A 133 -12.68 -11.18 15.76
N ARG A 134 -12.58 -11.46 14.46
CA ARG A 134 -13.49 -12.41 13.75
C ARG A 134 -13.20 -13.88 14.07
N TRP A 135 -12.03 -14.20 14.62
CA TRP A 135 -11.65 -15.57 15.01
C TRP A 135 -11.91 -15.91 16.48
N VAL A 136 -12.39 -14.96 17.30
CA VAL A 136 -12.89 -15.27 18.65
C VAL A 136 -14.33 -15.79 18.52
N MET A 137 -14.46 -17.11 18.33
CA MET A 137 -15.75 -17.82 18.35
C MET A 137 -16.46 -17.67 19.70
N PRO A 138 -17.81 -17.77 19.74
CA PRO A 138 -18.61 -17.58 20.95
C PRO A 138 -18.31 -18.68 21.98
N VAL A 139 -18.08 -18.28 23.23
CA VAL A 139 -18.03 -19.21 24.36
C VAL A 139 -19.44 -19.81 24.54
N PRO A 140 -19.65 -21.12 24.43
CA PRO A 140 -20.94 -21.69 24.77
C PRO A 140 -21.13 -21.57 26.29
N SER A 141 -22.17 -20.86 26.70
CA SER A 141 -22.66 -20.86 28.08
C SER A 141 -23.25 -22.24 28.39
N CYS A 142 -22.58 -23.02 29.24
CA CYS A 142 -23.17 -24.22 29.81
C CYS A 142 -24.24 -23.83 30.84
N ALA A 143 -25.47 -24.32 30.64
CA ALA A 143 -26.51 -24.47 31.65
C ALA A 143 -26.81 -25.97 31.78
#